data_AF-A0A2K2V6J4-F1
#
_entry.id   AF-A0A2K2V6J4-F1
#
_cell.length_a   1.000
_cell.length_b   1.000
_cell.length_c   1.000
_cell.angle_alpha   90.00
_cell.angle_beta   90.00
_cell.angle_gamma   90.00
#
_symmetry.space_group_name_H-M   'P 1'
#
loop_
_entity.id
_entity.type
_entity.pdbx_description
1 polymer ?
#
loop_
_entity_poly.entity_id
_entity_poly.type
_entity_poly.pdbx_seq_one_letter_code
_entity_poly.pdbx_strand_id
1 'polypeptide(L)'
;MKKQSEAMRNITTILLSSFKLVILVLAIRGISWLMRGVEIIELSGYIVRASDVLSLVEIIVIVYFGYRIIMASKFFVDRASERLVERLGATHTAVRRILLDLVYASFFAVMLLEIPHRIASVPAVGGALEKVIAFAILMIMALILYDLMKTFYRSLKGIIEEFAERV
;
A
#
# COMPACT_ATOMS: atom_id res chain seq x y z
N MET A 1 23.74 -26.32 -1.44
CA MET A 1 22.84 -25.18 -1.15
C MET A 1 21.41 -25.56 -1.55
N LYS A 2 20.46 -25.69 -0.60
CA LYS A 2 19.06 -25.98 -0.93
C LYS A 2 18.45 -24.77 -1.63
N LYS A 3 18.00 -24.93 -2.87
CA LYS A 3 17.22 -23.94 -3.62
C LYS A 3 15.93 -23.70 -2.81
N GLN A 4 15.83 -22.56 -2.12
CA GLN A 4 14.59 -22.23 -1.40
C GLN A 4 13.44 -22.18 -2.41
N SER A 5 12.28 -22.74 -2.04
CA SER A 5 11.09 -22.60 -2.88
C SER A 5 10.75 -21.12 -3.02
N GLU A 6 10.27 -20.73 -4.19
CA GLU A 6 9.90 -19.34 -4.47
C GLU A 6 8.89 -18.79 -3.45
N ALA A 7 7.98 -19.65 -2.99
CA ALA A 7 7.06 -19.34 -1.90
C ALA A 7 7.79 -18.95 -0.61
N MET A 8 8.78 -19.75 -0.16
CA MET A 8 9.53 -19.45 1.05
C MET A 8 10.29 -18.13 0.95
N ARG A 9 10.87 -17.83 -0.22
CA ARG A 9 11.55 -16.55 -0.48
C ARG A 9 10.59 -15.37 -0.37
N ASN A 10 9.39 -15.49 -0.94
CA ASN A 10 8.40 -14.41 -0.91
C ASN A 10 7.78 -14.23 0.48
N ILE A 11 7.49 -15.31 1.21
CA ILE A 11 7.07 -15.24 2.64
C ILE A 11 8.14 -14.51 3.45
N THR A 12 9.40 -14.95 3.32
CA THR A 12 10.53 -14.35 4.03
C THR A 12 10.68 -12.87 3.68
N THR A 13 10.46 -12.50 2.42
CA THR A 13 10.50 -11.11 1.97
C THR A 13 9.38 -10.27 2.60
N ILE A 14 8.14 -10.78 2.64
CA ILE A 14 7.01 -10.10 3.29
C ILE A 14 7.29 -9.93 4.78
N LEU A 15 7.66 -11.00 5.49
CA LEU A 15 7.91 -10.96 6.93
C LEU A 15 9.07 -10.03 7.28
N LEU A 16 10.23 -10.18 6.61
CA LEU A 16 11.39 -9.32 6.87
C LEU A 16 11.12 -7.86 6.50
N SER A 17 10.40 -7.60 5.41
CA SER A 17 10.08 -6.22 5.01
C SER A 17 9.09 -5.59 5.99
N SER A 18 8.08 -6.34 6.43
CA SER A 18 7.11 -5.87 7.43
C SER A 18 7.78 -5.61 8.78
N PHE A 19 8.65 -6.53 9.22
CA PHE A 19 9.39 -6.38 10.46
C PHE A 19 10.36 -5.19 10.41
N LYS A 20 11.12 -5.05 9.32
CA LYS A 20 12.01 -3.89 9.09
C LYS A 20 11.23 -2.58 9.05
N LEU A 21 10.07 -2.57 8.38
CA LEU A 21 9.19 -1.41 8.33
C LEU A 21 8.77 -0.98 9.75
N VAL A 22 8.24 -1.91 10.55
CA VAL A 22 7.81 -1.63 11.92
C VAL A 22 8.98 -1.12 12.77
N ILE A 23 10.13 -1.81 12.75
CA ILE A 23 11.30 -1.39 13.53
C ILE A 23 11.78 -0.01 13.11
N LEU A 24 11.93 0.25 11.82
CA LEU A 24 12.44 1.53 11.33
C LEU A 24 11.48 2.66 11.64
N VAL A 25 10.18 2.46 11.46
CA VAL A 25 9.17 3.44 11.83
C VAL A 25 9.22 3.73 13.33
N LEU A 26 9.31 2.70 14.19
CA LEU A 26 9.45 2.88 15.64
C LEU A 26 10.76 3.61 16.01
N ALA A 27 11.87 3.27 15.36
CA ALA A 27 13.15 3.93 15.58
C ALA A 27 13.10 5.41 15.18
N ILE A 28 12.57 5.72 14.00
CA ILE A 28 12.40 7.10 13.52
C ILE A 28 11.49 7.88 14.46
N ARG A 29 10.37 7.30 14.92
CA ARG A 29 9.47 7.94 15.88
C ARG A 29 10.15 8.18 17.23
N GLY A 30 10.94 7.22 17.72
CA GLY A 30 11.71 7.35 18.95
C GLY A 30 12.75 8.47 18.87
N ILE A 31 13.50 8.53 17.77
CA ILE A 31 14.49 9.60 17.52
C ILE A 31 13.77 10.95 17.37
N SER A 32 12.68 11.00 16.61
CA SER A 32 11.90 12.23 16.40
C SER A 32 11.35 12.77 17.72
N TRP A 33 10.92 11.89 18.63
CA TRP A 33 10.51 12.28 19.98
C TRP A 33 11.66 12.85 20.81
N LEU A 34 12.84 12.24 20.78
CA LEU A 34 14.04 12.72 21.48
C LEU A 34 14.55 14.06 20.95
N MET A 35 14.42 14.29 19.63
CA MET A 35 14.89 15.49 18.96
C MET A 35 13.83 16.60 18.89
N ARG A 36 12.72 16.49 19.64
CA ARG A 36 11.70 17.54 19.71
C ARG A 36 12.33 18.84 20.23
N GLY A 37 12.26 19.89 19.43
CA GLY A 37 12.83 21.21 19.76
C GLY A 37 14.24 21.45 19.21
N VAL A 38 14.83 20.47 18.51
CA VAL A 38 16.08 20.69 17.78
C VAL A 38 15.78 21.35 16.44
N GLU A 39 16.24 22.59 16.31
CA GLU A 39 16.20 23.36 15.07
C GLU A 39 17.48 23.06 14.27
N ILE A 40 17.34 22.71 12.99
CA ILE A 40 18.49 22.36 12.15
C ILE A 40 18.90 23.57 11.31
N ILE A 41 17.93 24.19 10.62
CA ILE A 41 18.18 25.28 9.67
C ILE A 41 17.04 26.28 9.77
N GLU A 42 17.41 27.56 9.88
CA GLU A 42 16.49 28.68 9.68
C GLU A 42 16.66 29.20 8.25
N LEU A 43 15.63 29.03 7.42
CA LEU A 43 15.60 29.46 6.02
C LEU A 43 14.50 30.50 5.86
N SER A 44 14.89 31.77 5.68
CA SER A 44 14.00 32.89 5.34
C SER A 44 12.69 32.93 6.16
N GLY A 45 12.78 32.82 7.49
CA GLY A 45 11.63 32.86 8.40
C GLY A 45 10.91 31.53 8.64
N TYR A 46 11.38 30.43 8.03
CA TYR A 46 10.91 29.07 8.31
C TYR A 46 11.96 28.30 9.11
N ILE A 47 11.53 27.75 10.25
CA ILE A 47 12.36 26.92 11.11
C ILE A 47 12.13 25.46 10.71
N VAL A 48 13.14 24.83 10.11
CA VAL A 48 13.13 23.40 9.82
C VAL A 48 13.65 22.64 11.04
N ARG A 49 12.79 21.81 11.61
CA ARG A 49 13.12 21.01 12.79
C ARG A 49 13.59 19.62 12.39
N ALA A 50 14.35 18.98 13.28
CA ALA A 50 14.76 17.59 13.10
C ALA A 50 13.57 16.63 12.92
N SER A 51 12.45 16.91 13.59
CA SER A 51 11.19 16.16 13.43
C SER A 51 10.66 16.15 12.00
N ASP A 52 10.88 17.23 11.25
CA ASP A 52 10.27 17.41 9.92
C ASP A 52 11.04 16.58 8.90
N VAL A 53 12.38 16.61 8.99
CA VAL A 53 13.27 15.75 8.20
C VAL A 53 13.01 14.27 8.50
N LEU A 54 12.86 13.91 9.78
CA LEU A 54 12.57 12.53 10.18
C LEU A 54 11.20 12.05 9.68
N SER A 55 10.21 12.94 9.59
CA SER A 55 8.89 12.62 9.01
C SER A 55 8.98 12.29 7.52
N LEU A 56 9.82 13.01 6.77
CA LEU A 56 10.10 12.69 5.36
C LEU A 56 10.81 11.34 5.21
N VAL A 57 11.78 11.05 6.09
CA VAL A 57 12.46 9.75 6.11
C VAL A 57 11.47 8.62 6.43
N GLU A 58 10.54 8.83 7.36
CA GLU A 58 9.48 7.87 7.68
C GLU A 58 8.63 7.54 6.45
N ILE A 59 8.22 8.56 5.68
CA ILE A 59 7.45 8.36 4.44
C ILE A 59 8.25 7.52 3.43
N ILE A 60 9.53 7.81 3.22
CA ILE A 60 10.39 7.05 2.31
C ILE A 60 10.47 5.58 2.73
N VAL A 61 10.63 5.32 4.03
CA VAL A 61 10.67 3.96 4.59
C VAL A 61 9.33 3.24 4.35
N ILE A 62 8.19 3.89 4.62
CA ILE A 62 6.85 3.32 4.39
C ILE A 62 6.66 2.95 2.92
N VAL A 63 6.96 3.87 2.01
CA VAL A 63 6.81 3.65 0.56
C VAL A 63 7.72 2.49 0.10
N TYR A 64 8.99 2.50 0.51
CA TYR A 64 9.98 1.52 0.08
C TYR A 64 9.62 0.10 0.53
N PHE A 65 9.37 -0.11 1.83
CA PHE A 65 9.03 -1.44 2.34
C PHE A 65 7.62 -1.87 1.95
N GLY A 66 6.67 -0.93 1.88
CA GLY A 66 5.34 -1.15 1.36
C GLY A 66 5.36 -1.74 -0.05
N TYR A 67 6.13 -1.11 -0.95
CA TYR A 67 6.33 -1.62 -2.31
C TYR A 67 6.90 -3.04 -2.34
N ARG A 68 7.91 -3.36 -1.50
CA ARG A 68 8.48 -4.71 -1.43
C ARG A 68 7.45 -5.75 -0.96
N ILE A 69 6.62 -5.40 0.01
CA ILE A 69 5.55 -6.27 0.52
C ILE A 69 4.54 -6.55 -0.60
N ILE A 70 4.09 -5.53 -1.32
CA ILE A 70 3.16 -5.68 -2.44
C ILE A 70 3.76 -6.57 -3.53
N MET A 71 5.01 -6.33 -3.92
CA MET A 71 5.66 -7.10 -4.98
C MET A 71 5.74 -8.59 -4.62
N ALA A 72 6.12 -8.91 -3.37
CA ALA A 72 6.14 -10.29 -2.90
C ALA A 72 4.73 -10.89 -2.75
N SER A 73 3.73 -10.06 -2.45
CA SER A 73 2.32 -10.47 -2.33
C SER A 73 1.71 -10.92 -3.66
N LYS A 74 2.18 -10.38 -4.80
CA LYS A 74 1.71 -10.77 -6.15
C LYS A 74 1.80 -12.27 -6.41
N PHE A 75 2.88 -12.92 -5.95
CA PHE A 75 3.03 -14.37 -6.07
C PHE A 75 1.90 -15.14 -5.36
N PHE A 76 1.48 -14.67 -4.18
CA PHE A 76 0.39 -15.30 -3.44
C PHE A 76 -0.96 -15.01 -4.10
N VAL A 77 -1.12 -13.82 -4.68
CA VAL A 77 -2.31 -13.50 -5.47
C VAL A 77 -2.42 -14.44 -6.67
N ASP A 78 -1.34 -14.67 -7.42
CA ASP A 78 -1.31 -15.57 -8.56
C ASP A 78 -1.68 -17.02 -8.14
N ARG A 79 -1.12 -17.50 -7.03
CA ARG A 79 -1.47 -18.84 -6.50
C ARG A 79 -2.86 -18.92 -5.90
N ALA A 80 -3.35 -17.85 -5.30
CA ALA A 80 -4.71 -17.78 -4.79
C ALA A 80 -5.72 -17.75 -5.95
N SER A 81 -5.42 -17.04 -7.04
CA SER A 81 -6.28 -17.01 -8.21
C SER A 81 -6.40 -18.37 -8.88
N GLU A 82 -5.30 -19.12 -9.04
CA GLU A 82 -5.34 -20.50 -9.55
C GLU A 82 -6.32 -21.38 -8.73
N ARG A 83 -6.23 -21.34 -7.40
CA ARG A 83 -7.09 -22.13 -6.51
C ARG A 83 -8.55 -21.66 -6.46
N LEU A 84 -8.79 -20.36 -6.61
CA LEU A 84 -10.12 -19.79 -6.51
C LEU A 84 -10.91 -19.95 -7.80
N VAL A 85 -10.25 -19.99 -8.96
CA VAL A 85 -10.88 -20.31 -10.25
C VAL A 85 -11.60 -21.65 -10.20
N GLU A 86 -10.96 -22.67 -9.63
CA GLU A 86 -11.53 -24.01 -9.47
C GLU A 86 -12.83 -24.01 -8.65
N ARG A 87 -13.00 -23.03 -7.75
CA ARG A 87 -14.15 -22.96 -6.84
C ARG A 87 -15.24 -21.99 -7.30
N LEU A 88 -14.87 -20.95 -8.03
CA LEU A 88 -15.76 -19.83 -8.35
C LEU A 88 -16.32 -19.91 -9.78
N GLY A 89 -15.82 -20.80 -10.64
CA GLY A 89 -16.23 -20.86 -12.05
C GLY A 89 -15.88 -19.60 -12.85
N ALA A 90 -15.13 -18.67 -12.26
CA ALA A 90 -14.71 -17.41 -12.86
C ALA A 90 -13.37 -17.56 -13.58
N THR A 91 -13.05 -16.66 -14.51
CA THR A 91 -11.78 -16.71 -15.23
C THR A 91 -10.60 -16.34 -14.33
N HIS A 92 -9.44 -16.98 -14.56
CA HIS A 92 -8.22 -16.70 -13.81
C HIS A 92 -7.84 -15.22 -13.83
N THR A 93 -8.00 -14.57 -14.98
CA THR A 93 -7.73 -13.14 -15.13
C THR A 93 -8.65 -12.27 -14.28
N ALA A 94 -9.94 -12.60 -14.17
CA ALA A 94 -10.89 -11.86 -13.34
C ALA A 94 -10.59 -12.02 -11.84
N VAL A 95 -10.40 -13.26 -11.37
CA VAL A 95 -10.09 -13.55 -9.96
C VAL A 95 -8.77 -12.91 -9.55
N ARG A 96 -7.73 -13.06 -10.38
CA ARG A 96 -6.43 -12.43 -10.15
C ARG A 96 -6.53 -10.91 -10.07
N ARG A 97 -7.29 -10.29 -10.96
CA ARG A 97 -7.51 -8.84 -10.97
C ARG A 97 -8.18 -8.37 -9.68
N ILE A 98 -9.28 -9.02 -9.30
CA ILE A 98 -9.99 -8.75 -8.03
C ILE A 98 -9.04 -8.82 -6.83
N LEU A 99 -8.25 -9.90 -6.73
CA LEU A 99 -7.30 -10.06 -5.63
C LEU A 99 -6.19 -9.00 -5.63
N LEU A 100 -5.65 -8.65 -6.81
CA LEU A 100 -4.66 -7.58 -6.91
C LEU A 100 -5.24 -6.23 -6.53
N ASP A 101 -6.46 -5.93 -6.97
CA ASP A 101 -7.16 -4.69 -6.65
C ASP A 101 -7.43 -4.59 -5.14
N LEU A 102 -7.77 -5.70 -4.48
CA LEU A 102 -7.90 -5.75 -3.02
C LEU A 102 -6.56 -5.48 -2.32
N VAL A 103 -5.47 -6.09 -2.79
CA VAL A 103 -4.13 -5.84 -2.23
C VAL A 103 -3.73 -4.37 -2.40
N TYR A 104 -3.91 -3.80 -3.59
CA TYR A 104 -3.60 -2.40 -3.83
C TYR A 104 -4.51 -1.45 -3.04
N ALA A 105 -5.81 -1.72 -2.98
CA ALA A 105 -6.76 -0.92 -2.21
C ALA A 105 -6.37 -0.91 -0.72
N SER A 106 -6.03 -2.07 -0.14
CA SER A 106 -5.58 -2.14 1.25
C SER A 106 -4.28 -1.36 1.48
N PHE A 107 -3.34 -1.41 0.54
CA PHE A 107 -2.10 -0.65 0.61
C PHE A 107 -2.33 0.86 0.54
N PHE A 108 -3.12 1.33 -0.43
CA PHE A 108 -3.43 2.75 -0.57
C PHE A 108 -4.27 3.27 0.60
N ALA A 109 -5.13 2.45 1.19
CA ALA A 109 -5.84 2.80 2.41
C ALA A 109 -4.87 3.05 3.58
N VAL A 110 -3.87 2.19 3.78
CA VAL A 110 -2.83 2.41 4.81
C VAL A 110 -2.01 3.67 4.50
N MET A 111 -1.62 3.88 3.23
CA MET A 111 -0.92 5.10 2.82
C MET A 111 -1.74 6.36 3.10
N LEU A 112 -3.05 6.33 2.83
CA LEU A 112 -3.94 7.47 3.06
C LEU A 112 -4.03 7.83 4.54
N LEU A 113 -3.93 6.84 5.43
CA LEU A 113 -3.96 7.07 6.89
C LEU A 113 -2.62 7.62 7.40
N GLU A 114 -1.50 7.08 6.93
CA GLU A 114 -0.18 7.43 7.48
C GLU A 114 0.48 8.64 6.79
N ILE A 115 0.37 8.78 5.45
CA ILE A 115 1.20 9.74 4.69
C ILE A 115 0.74 11.20 4.86
N PRO A 116 -0.54 11.57 4.64
CA PRO A 116 -0.97 12.97 4.69
C PRO A 116 -0.61 13.66 6.02
N HIS A 117 -0.89 12.99 7.16
CA HIS A 117 -0.58 13.49 8.49
C HIS A 117 0.92 13.76 8.72
N ARG A 118 1.81 13.01 8.05
CA ARG A 118 3.27 13.15 8.14
C ARG A 118 3.81 14.27 7.24
N ILE A 119 3.04 14.67 6.23
CA ILE A 119 3.41 15.76 5.31
C ILE A 119 2.97 17.11 5.87
N ALA A 120 1.85 17.13 6.60
CA ALA A 120 1.35 18.32 7.29
C ALA A 120 2.38 18.98 8.22
N SER A 121 3.31 18.20 8.78
CA SER A 121 4.37 18.70 9.67
C SER A 121 5.50 19.44 8.95
N VAL A 122 5.55 19.46 7.62
CA VAL A 122 6.61 20.16 6.87
C VAL A 122 6.30 21.66 6.81
N PRO A 123 7.20 22.54 7.29
CA PRO A 123 7.02 24.00 7.21
C PRO A 123 6.81 24.49 5.77
N ALA A 124 6.09 25.60 5.61
CA ALA A 124 5.76 26.30 4.36
C ALA A 124 4.83 25.56 3.38
N VAL A 125 5.07 24.29 3.09
CA VAL A 125 4.42 23.57 1.97
C VAL A 125 3.54 22.41 2.44
N GLY A 126 3.66 21.99 3.71
CA GLY A 126 3.02 20.80 4.26
C GLY A 126 1.51 20.75 4.10
N GLY A 127 0.79 21.83 4.43
CA GLY A 127 -0.68 21.84 4.36
C GLY A 127 -1.25 21.81 2.93
N ALA A 128 -0.54 22.37 1.94
CA ALA A 128 -0.94 22.27 0.54
C ALA A 128 -0.58 20.89 -0.03
N LEU A 129 0.63 20.41 0.23
CA LEU A 129 1.10 19.09 -0.21
C LEU A 129 0.27 17.96 0.40
N GLU A 130 -0.12 18.06 1.67
CA GLU A 130 -0.99 17.11 2.35
C GLU A 130 -2.29 16.89 1.55
N LYS A 131 -2.99 17.98 1.22
CA LYS A 131 -4.26 17.92 0.48
C LYS A 131 -4.07 17.35 -0.92
N VAL A 132 -3.02 17.78 -1.62
CA VAL A 132 -2.71 17.30 -2.97
C VAL A 132 -2.41 15.80 -2.96
N ILE A 133 -1.62 15.33 -2.00
CA ILE A 133 -1.23 13.92 -1.89
C ILE A 133 -2.39 13.06 -1.41
N ALA A 134 -3.16 13.51 -0.41
CA ALA A 134 -4.38 12.84 0.03
C ALA A 134 -5.38 12.71 -1.12
N PHE A 135 -5.59 13.78 -1.89
CA PHE A 135 -6.45 13.77 -3.06
C PHE A 135 -5.94 12.81 -4.15
N ALA A 136 -4.63 12.80 -4.42
CA ALA A 136 -4.03 11.87 -5.39
C ALA A 136 -4.22 10.40 -4.96
N ILE A 137 -3.98 10.08 -3.68
CA ILE A 137 -4.19 8.73 -3.13
C ILE A 137 -5.68 8.35 -3.21
N LEU A 138 -6.59 9.25 -2.82
CA LEU A 138 -8.03 9.04 -2.91
C LEU A 138 -8.48 8.77 -4.35
N MET A 139 -7.97 9.54 -5.31
CA MET A 139 -8.29 9.35 -6.72
C MET A 139 -7.83 7.97 -7.21
N ILE A 140 -6.59 7.56 -6.90
CA ILE A 140 -6.07 6.23 -7.26
C ILE A 140 -6.91 5.14 -6.60
N MET A 141 -7.24 5.29 -5.31
CA MET A 141 -8.07 4.34 -4.58
C MET A 141 -9.48 4.23 -5.19
N ALA A 142 -10.10 5.36 -5.56
CA ALA A 142 -11.39 5.38 -6.25
C ALA A 142 -11.34 4.66 -7.60
N LEU A 143 -10.26 4.82 -8.38
CA LEU A 143 -10.07 4.11 -9.64
C LEU A 143 -9.93 2.59 -9.42
N ILE A 144 -9.16 2.16 -8.42
CA ILE A 144 -8.99 0.74 -8.08
C ILE A 144 -10.33 0.15 -7.63
N LEU A 145 -11.07 0.83 -6.76
CA LEU A 145 -12.38 0.38 -6.29
C LEU A 145 -13.39 0.32 -7.44
N TYR A 146 -13.35 1.28 -8.36
CA TYR A 146 -14.18 1.24 -9.56
C TYR A 146 -13.85 0.04 -10.46
N ASP A 147 -12.57 -0.24 -10.72
CA ASP A 147 -12.18 -1.40 -11.54
C ASP A 147 -12.54 -2.73 -10.84
N LEU A 148 -12.39 -2.79 -9.52
CA LEU A 148 -12.81 -3.91 -8.69
C LEU A 148 -14.32 -4.17 -8.83
N MET A 149 -15.16 -3.13 -8.62
CA MET A 149 -16.61 -3.22 -8.75
C MET A 149 -17.04 -3.63 -10.15
N LYS A 150 -16.41 -3.05 -11.17
CA LYS A 150 -16.69 -3.36 -12.57
C LYS A 150 -16.32 -4.80 -12.93
N THR A 151 -15.17 -5.29 -12.46
CA THR A 151 -14.71 -6.67 -12.68
C THR A 151 -15.62 -7.65 -11.96
N PHE A 152 -15.98 -7.35 -10.71
CA PHE A 152 -16.89 -8.15 -9.91
C PHE A 152 -18.28 -8.25 -10.55
N TYR A 153 -18.86 -7.12 -10.96
CA TYR A 153 -20.16 -7.08 -11.63
C TYR A 153 -20.19 -7.91 -12.90
N ARG A 154 -19.17 -7.78 -13.76
CA ARG A 154 -19.06 -8.59 -14.99
C ARG A 154 -18.96 -10.07 -14.71
N SER A 155 -18.20 -10.44 -13.68
CA SER A 155 -18.07 -11.84 -13.27
C SER A 155 -19.40 -12.41 -12.79
N LEU A 156 -20.16 -11.67 -11.97
CA LEU A 156 -21.48 -12.11 -11.51
C LEU A 156 -22.50 -12.18 -12.65
N LYS A 157 -22.50 -11.18 -13.54
CA LYS A 157 -23.41 -11.13 -14.67
C LYS A 157 -23.26 -12.38 -15.56
N GLY A 158 -22.02 -12.78 -15.87
CA GLY A 158 -21.77 -13.99 -16.67
C GLY A 158 -22.31 -15.26 -16.03
N ILE A 159 -22.18 -15.40 -14.70
CA ILE A 159 -22.73 -16.55 -13.96
C ILE A 159 -24.27 -16.54 -14.00
N ILE A 160 -24.89 -15.36 -13.84
CA ILE A 160 -26.35 -15.22 -13.85
C ILE A 160 -26.93 -15.51 -15.24
N GLU A 161 -26.30 -15.00 -16.31
CA GLU A 161 -26.73 -15.28 -17.68
C GLU A 161 -26.62 -16.78 -18.01
N GLU A 162 -25.53 -17.44 -17.62
CA GLU A 162 -25.36 -18.88 -17.84
C GLU A 162 -26.37 -19.73 -17.05
N PHE A 163 -26.76 -19.29 -15.85
CA PHE A 163 -27.81 -19.96 -15.10
C PHE A 163 -29.19 -19.77 -15.73
N ALA A 164 -29.48 -18.57 -16.23
CA ALA A 164 -30.76 -18.25 -16.89
C ALA A 164 -30.95 -19.02 -18.22
N GLU A 165 -29.88 -19.31 -18.96
CA GLU A 165 -29.95 -20.11 -20.19
C GLU A 165 -30.14 -21.62 -19.95
N ARG A 166 -29.87 -22.11 -18.74
CA ARG A 166 -29.97 -23.53 -18.37
C ARG A 166 -31.30 -23.91 -17.72
N VAL A 167 -32.16 -22.94 -17.38
CA VAL A 167 -33.49 -23.11 -16.77
C VAL A 167 -34.57 -22.86 -17.80
#